data_AF-A0A935JB98-F1
#
_entry.id   AF-A0A935JB98-F1
#
_cell.length_a   1.000
_cell.length_b   1.000
_cell.length_c   1.000
_cell.angle_alpha   90.00
_cell.angle_beta   90.00
_cell.angle_gamma   90.00
#
_symmetry.space_group_name_H-M   'P 1'
#
loop_
_entity.id
_entity.type
_entity.pdbx_description
1 polymer ?
#
loop_
_entity_poly.entity_id
_entity_poly.type
_entity_poly.pdbx_seq_one_letter_code
_entity_poly.pdbx_strand_id
1 'polypeptide(L)'
;MNTGKVQAMHTSHAKEQTENNTTSWIGCYPGNKKEISKGQTFLANSGGSLEGIEVLPTFVNQPAEVLLTIHDYDADTRKWGEQLGSAKVSISQSDCGKWIRFNIPKFAIE
;
A
#
# COMPACT_ATOMS: atom_id res chain seq x y z
N MET A 1 26.03 13.39 -36.07
CA MET A 1 25.39 12.23 -35.43
C MET A 1 26.08 12.01 -34.10
N ASN A 2 25.42 12.34 -32.99
CA ASN A 2 25.97 12.25 -31.64
C ASN A 2 25.03 11.36 -30.83
N THR A 3 25.43 10.12 -30.59
CA THR A 3 24.68 9.16 -29.78
C THR A 3 24.93 9.46 -28.31
N GLY A 4 24.15 10.40 -27.77
CA GLY A 4 24.11 10.68 -26.34
C GLY A 4 23.72 9.41 -25.59
N LYS A 5 24.66 8.87 -24.80
CA LYS A 5 24.42 7.79 -23.86
C LYS A 5 23.20 8.15 -23.01
N VAL A 6 22.15 7.33 -23.09
CA VAL A 6 21.02 7.41 -22.17
C VAL A 6 21.58 7.03 -20.80
N GLN A 7 21.78 8.02 -19.95
CA GLN A 7 22.14 7.81 -18.57
C GLN A 7 20.94 7.10 -17.94
N ALA A 8 21.09 5.80 -17.66
CA ALA A 8 20.09 5.04 -16.94
C ALA A 8 19.79 5.79 -15.64
N MET A 9 18.63 6.44 -15.58
CA MET A 9 18.11 6.98 -14.34
C MET A 9 18.07 5.83 -13.35
N HIS A 10 18.68 6.04 -12.18
CA HIS A 10 18.61 5.16 -11.03
C HIS A 10 17.23 4.50 -10.98
N THR A 11 17.19 3.19 -11.22
CA THR A 11 15.98 2.39 -11.05
C THR A 11 15.56 2.55 -9.60
N SER A 12 14.55 3.37 -9.36
CA SER A 12 13.90 3.51 -8.07
C SER A 12 13.63 2.12 -7.51
N HIS A 13 13.99 1.88 -6.25
CA HIS A 13 13.72 0.66 -5.49
C HIS A 13 12.21 0.41 -5.26
N ALA A 14 11.36 0.80 -6.21
CA ALA A 14 9.95 0.47 -6.23
C ALA A 14 9.82 -1.01 -6.62
N LYS A 15 9.59 -1.87 -5.62
CA LYS A 15 9.12 -3.23 -5.88
C LYS A 15 7.62 -3.18 -6.09
N GLU A 16 7.17 -3.47 -7.30
CA GLU A 16 5.76 -3.64 -7.63
C GLU A 16 5.41 -5.12 -7.55
N GLN A 17 4.39 -5.48 -6.76
CA GLN A 17 3.84 -6.85 -6.77
C GLN A 17 2.71 -6.92 -7.81
N THR A 18 3.07 -7.24 -9.06
CA THR A 18 2.15 -7.27 -10.21
C THR A 18 1.32 -8.56 -10.32
N GLU A 19 1.74 -9.65 -9.68
CA GLU A 19 1.08 -10.96 -9.81
C GLU A 19 -0.15 -11.13 -8.92
N ASN A 20 -0.23 -10.38 -7.82
CA ASN A 20 -1.34 -10.44 -6.85
C ASN A 20 -1.98 -9.07 -6.61
N ASN A 21 -2.02 -8.20 -7.62
CA ASN A 21 -2.68 -6.90 -7.51
C ASN A 21 -4.17 -7.13 -7.21
N THR A 22 -4.54 -7.00 -5.94
CA THR A 22 -5.85 -7.37 -5.43
C THR A 22 -6.72 -6.14 -5.42
N THR A 23 -7.70 -6.10 -6.32
CA THR A 23 -8.81 -5.15 -6.19
C THR A 23 -9.66 -5.58 -5.00
N SER A 24 -9.88 -4.66 -4.07
CA SER A 24 -10.55 -4.94 -2.81
C SER A 24 -11.45 -3.80 -2.38
N TRP A 25 -12.61 -4.15 -1.83
CA TRP A 25 -13.53 -3.21 -1.22
C TRP A 25 -13.19 -3.04 0.26
N ILE A 26 -13.00 -1.79 0.69
CA ILE A 26 -12.83 -1.40 2.09
C ILE A 26 -13.90 -0.39 2.50
N GLY A 27 -14.22 -0.32 3.79
CA GLY A 27 -15.18 0.63 4.35
C GLY A 27 -16.29 -0.06 5.14
N CYS A 28 -17.42 0.64 5.33
CA CYS A 28 -18.53 0.13 6.13
C CYS A 28 -19.69 -0.34 5.25
N TYR A 29 -20.35 -1.43 5.65
CA TYR A 29 -21.55 -1.89 4.95
C TYR A 29 -22.72 -0.89 5.16
N PRO A 30 -23.46 -0.49 4.11
CA PRO A 30 -24.62 0.39 4.29
C PRO A 30 -25.65 -0.19 5.27
N GLY A 31 -25.97 0.53 6.34
CA GLY A 31 -26.93 0.09 7.37
C GLY A 31 -26.38 -0.89 8.41
N ASN A 32 -25.11 -1.30 8.31
CA ASN A 32 -24.44 -2.10 9.33
C ASN A 32 -23.06 -1.50 9.64
N LYS A 33 -22.78 -1.21 10.92
CA LYS A 33 -21.50 -0.64 11.36
C LYS A 33 -20.30 -1.59 11.25
N LYS A 34 -20.46 -2.76 10.62
CA LYS A 34 -19.37 -3.68 10.36
C LYS A 34 -18.40 -3.08 9.34
N GLU A 35 -17.18 -2.83 9.79
CA GLU A 35 -16.06 -2.44 8.96
C GLU A 35 -15.53 -3.63 8.16
N ILE A 36 -15.19 -3.37 6.91
CA ILE A 36 -14.54 -4.28 5.97
C ILE A 36 -13.12 -3.73 5.79
N SER A 37 -12.15 -4.47 6.34
CA SER A 37 -10.73 -4.26 6.11
C SER A 37 -10.17 -5.29 5.13
N LYS A 38 -9.08 -4.91 4.46
CA LYS A 38 -8.36 -5.75 3.49
C LYS A 38 -6.87 -5.51 3.64
N GLY A 39 -6.09 -6.54 3.36
CA GLY A 39 -4.64 -6.52 3.44
C GLY A 39 -4.02 -7.29 2.29
N GLN A 40 -2.76 -7.01 2.03
CA GLN A 40 -1.95 -7.70 1.05
C GLN A 40 -0.61 -8.02 1.71
N THR A 41 -0.08 -9.22 1.44
CA THR A 41 1.24 -9.63 1.91
C THR A 41 2.29 -9.31 0.85
N PHE A 42 3.50 -9.02 1.31
CA PHE A 42 4.66 -8.76 0.47
C PHE A 42 5.83 -9.56 1.01
N LEU A 43 6.69 -10.05 0.11
CA LEU A 43 7.95 -10.68 0.47
C LEU A 43 9.10 -9.69 0.25
N ALA A 44 9.81 -9.38 1.33
CA ALA A 44 11.05 -8.61 1.26
C ALA A 44 12.24 -9.56 1.20
N ASN A 45 12.85 -9.68 0.03
CA ASN A 45 14.02 -10.56 -0.18
C ASN A 45 15.33 -9.98 0.38
N SER A 46 15.28 -8.83 1.04
CA SER A 46 16.41 -8.12 1.63
C SER A 46 15.87 -7.03 2.56
N GLY A 47 16.56 -6.77 3.66
CA GLY A 47 16.26 -5.63 4.51
C GLY A 47 16.36 -4.27 3.79
N GLY A 48 15.72 -3.25 4.36
CA GLY A 48 15.64 -1.91 3.79
C GLY A 48 14.70 -0.99 4.55
N SER A 49 14.45 0.21 4.03
CA SER A 49 13.49 1.16 4.59
C SER A 49 12.24 1.23 3.72
N LEU A 50 11.08 0.97 4.29
CA LEU A 50 9.78 1.20 3.66
C LEU A 50 9.31 2.62 3.95
N GLU A 51 9.37 3.47 2.93
CA GLU A 51 9.02 4.89 3.06
C GLU A 51 7.54 5.16 2.74
N GLY A 52 6.88 4.25 2.03
CA GLY A 52 5.46 4.42 1.72
C GLY A 52 4.89 3.30 0.86
N ILE A 53 3.56 3.22 0.88
CA ILE A 53 2.75 2.33 0.05
C ILE A 53 1.80 3.19 -0.77
N GLU A 54 1.67 2.90 -2.05
CA GLU A 54 0.78 3.61 -2.96
C GLU A 54 -0.41 2.73 -3.32
N VAL A 55 -1.61 3.32 -3.29
CA VAL A 55 -2.86 2.67 -3.66
C VAL A 55 -3.57 3.48 -4.74
N LEU A 56 -4.28 2.78 -5.62
CA LEU A 56 -5.08 3.39 -6.67
C LEU A 56 -6.57 3.17 -6.37
N PRO A 57 -7.28 4.15 -5.78
CA PRO A 57 -8.72 4.06 -5.63
C PRO A 57 -9.39 4.13 -7.01
N THR A 58 -10.12 3.09 -7.38
CA THR A 58 -10.90 3.05 -8.62
C THR A 58 -12.29 3.67 -8.44
N PHE A 59 -12.85 3.59 -7.23
CA PHE A 59 -14.14 4.15 -6.88
C PHE A 59 -14.20 4.48 -5.39
N VAL A 60 -14.77 5.63 -5.05
CA VAL A 60 -14.99 6.09 -3.68
C VAL A 60 -16.44 6.52 -3.56
N ASN A 61 -17.22 5.87 -2.69
CA ASN A 61 -18.63 6.23 -2.49
C ASN A 61 -18.77 7.48 -1.62
N GLN A 62 -18.03 7.52 -0.51
CA GLN A 62 -18.02 8.62 0.46
C GLN A 62 -16.59 8.93 0.89
N PRO A 63 -16.22 10.21 1.09
CA PRO A 63 -14.93 10.57 1.65
C PRO A 63 -14.73 9.94 3.04
N ALA A 64 -13.52 9.46 3.30
CA ALA A 64 -13.16 8.88 4.59
C ALA A 64 -11.66 9.03 4.87
N GLU A 65 -11.29 8.99 6.15
CA GLU A 65 -9.91 8.73 6.55
C GLU A 65 -9.67 7.22 6.48
N VAL A 66 -8.67 6.82 5.68
CA VAL A 66 -8.26 5.42 5.54
C VAL A 66 -6.99 5.22 6.36
N LEU A 67 -6.98 4.16 7.17
CA LEU A 67 -5.83 3.71 7.95
C LEU A 67 -5.21 2.49 7.27
N LEU A 68 -3.92 2.59 6.97
CA LEU A 68 -3.08 1.46 6.59
C LEU A 68 -2.27 1.03 7.81
N THR A 69 -2.31 -0.25 8.15
CA THR A 69 -1.48 -0.86 9.20
C THR A 69 -0.53 -1.88 8.58
N ILE A 70 0.65 -1.99 9.16
CA ILE A 70 1.71 -2.91 8.74
C ILE A 70 1.91 -3.91 9.85
N HIS A 71 1.98 -5.18 9.48
CA HIS A 71 2.06 -6.31 10.39
C HIS A 71 3.08 -7.30 9.86
N ASP A 72 3.72 -8.03 10.77
CA ASP A 72 4.32 -9.29 10.39
C ASP A 72 3.23 -10.27 9.97
N TYR A 73 3.54 -11.12 9.00
CA TYR A 73 2.63 -12.16 8.55
C TYR A 73 3.30 -13.53 8.66
N ASP A 74 2.73 -14.37 9.51
CA ASP A 74 3.14 -15.77 9.65
C ASP A 74 2.46 -16.59 8.55
N ALA A 75 3.26 -17.04 7.57
CA ALA A 75 2.78 -17.81 6.44
C ALA A 75 2.35 -19.25 6.81
N ASP A 76 2.94 -19.82 7.86
CA ASP A 76 2.64 -21.19 8.31
C ASP A 76 1.28 -21.23 9.02
N THR A 77 1.03 -20.26 9.91
CA THR A 77 -0.25 -20.19 10.65
C THR A 77 -1.31 -19.34 9.96
N ARG A 78 -0.94 -18.61 8.89
CA ARG A 78 -1.80 -17.69 8.12
C ARG A 78 -2.42 -16.60 9.00
N LYS A 79 -1.61 -16.03 9.88
CA LYS A 79 -2.04 -15.01 10.84
C LYS A 79 -1.23 -13.74 10.70
N TRP A 80 -1.93 -12.63 10.87
CA TRP A 80 -1.33 -11.33 11.08
C TRP A 80 -0.81 -11.25 12.51
N GLY A 81 0.45 -10.87 12.66
CA GLY A 81 1.09 -10.59 13.93
C GLY A 81 0.77 -9.20 14.47
N GLU A 82 1.63 -8.73 15.36
CA GLU A 82 1.49 -7.40 15.95
C GLU A 82 1.63 -6.29 14.90
N GLN A 83 1.01 -5.15 15.19
CA GLN A 83 1.13 -3.98 14.33
C GLN A 83 2.51 -3.36 14.52
N LEU A 84 3.28 -3.29 13.44
CA LEU A 84 4.62 -2.73 13.42
C LEU A 84 4.62 -1.24 13.03
N GLY A 85 3.64 -0.81 12.25
CA GLY A 85 3.55 0.55 11.74
C GLY A 85 2.15 0.89 11.24
N SER A 86 1.91 2.19 11.02
CA SER A 86 0.67 2.64 10.40
C SER A 86 0.81 3.99 9.73
N ALA A 87 -0.08 4.26 8.78
CA ALA A 87 -0.18 5.53 8.07
C ALA A 87 -1.66 5.84 7.76
N LYS A 88 -2.01 7.12 7.71
CA LYS A 88 -3.38 7.58 7.46
C LYS A 88 -3.42 8.56 6.30
N VAL A 89 -4.44 8.45 5.47
CA VAL A 89 -4.70 9.39 4.37
C VAL A 89 -6.21 9.61 4.24
N SER A 90 -6.63 10.85 4.05
CA SER A 90 -8.01 11.16 3.65
C SER A 90 -8.18 10.88 2.17
N ILE A 91 -9.15 10.03 1.82
CA ILE A 91 -9.47 9.66 0.45
C ILE A 91 -10.89 10.11 0.14
N SER A 92 -11.07 10.73 -1.03
CA SER A 92 -12.33 11.29 -1.50
C SER A 92 -12.59 10.93 -2.97
N GLN A 93 -13.76 11.29 -3.50
CA GLN A 93 -14.09 11.02 -4.90
C GLN A 93 -13.15 11.73 -5.89
N SER A 94 -12.51 12.84 -5.51
CA SER A 94 -11.54 13.53 -6.38
C SER A 94 -10.21 12.81 -6.53
N ASP A 95 -9.98 11.77 -5.74
CA ASP A 95 -8.77 10.95 -5.74
C ASP A 95 -8.90 9.72 -6.64
N CYS A 96 -10.11 9.40 -7.10
CA CYS A 96 -10.36 8.30 -8.02
C CYS A 96 -9.48 8.41 -9.28
N GLY A 97 -8.78 7.32 -9.61
CA GLY A 97 -7.86 7.27 -10.75
C GLY A 97 -6.51 7.95 -10.53
N LYS A 98 -6.18 8.35 -9.31
CA LYS A 98 -4.87 8.91 -8.94
C LYS A 98 -4.17 8.00 -7.92
N TRP A 99 -2.86 7.85 -8.06
CA TRP A 99 -2.07 7.16 -7.04
C TRP A 99 -2.02 7.98 -5.75
N ILE A 100 -2.39 7.34 -4.64
CA ILE A 100 -2.41 7.94 -3.31
C ILE A 100 -1.36 7.25 -2.45
N ARG A 101 -0.42 8.03 -1.92
CA ARG A 101 0.69 7.55 -1.12
C ARG A 101 0.40 7.63 0.38
N PHE A 102 0.47 6.49 1.05
CA PHE A 102 0.59 6.37 2.49
C PHE A 102 2.07 6.53 2.87
N ASN A 103 2.43 7.67 3.45
CA ASN A 103 3.80 7.89 3.93
C ASN A 103 4.01 7.14 5.25
N ILE A 104 5.03 6.27 5.27
CA ILE A 104 5.35 5.43 6.42
C ILE A 104 6.66 5.93 7.01
N PRO A 105 6.63 6.71 8.10
CA PRO A 105 7.84 7.27 8.66
C PRO A 105 8.68 6.17 9.33
N LYS A 106 9.87 5.91 8.78
CA LYS A 106 10.95 5.12 9.40
C LYS A 106 10.57 3.68 9.75
N PHE A 107 9.97 2.95 8.80
CA PHE A 107 9.77 1.50 8.97
C PHE A 107 10.93 0.73 8.32
N ALA A 108 11.77 0.11 9.15
CA ALA A 108 12.83 -0.78 8.67
C ALA A 108 12.26 -2.19 8.48
N ILE A 109 12.52 -2.76 7.31
CA ILE A 109 12.32 -4.18 7.03
C ILE A 109 13.67 -4.85 7.27
N GLU A 110 13.68 -5.94 8.04
CA GLU A 110 14.88 -6.73 8.32
C GLU A 110 15.09 -7.84 7.30
#